data_AF-A0A945CXW4-F1
#
_entry.id   AF-A0A945CXW4-F1
#
_cell.length_a   1.000
_cell.length_b   1.000
_cell.length_c   1.000
_cell.angle_alpha   90.00
_cell.angle_beta   90.00
_cell.angle_gamma   90.00
#
_symmetry.space_group_name_H-M   'P 1'
#
loop_
_entity.id
_entity.type
_entity.pdbx_description
1 polymer ?
#
loop_
_entity_poly.entity_id
_entity_poly.type
_entity_poly.pdbx_seq_one_letter_code
_entity_poly.pdbx_strand_id
1 'polypeptide(L)'
;MGLEVSPGEMLTAMQLGQELTALEEATGSSATLIVDAAHAGNFIRDLSQQGRQVIASTGPGLAFYQAEGYMSFSQYFLTDLYQGKSLQEAFLHTHNILRNLPGGFRDQRPGLEAEGNVIANQPGDYLQTMDAFIGAPFELGDLSPQIKASSLSSVAGGAGKRIVTQTAPISEDGLGPRLKLARPVAEQGVEISARIDDAEGNLKVVRAMIIPPESDSLSSLTGYPEVELAVDADGQWRGVYAGFLKEGVYPVIIYAIDGAGNSAEPLRTTVLVEASETPGLLGDFNGDGLVDFADFFMFADAFGGDDPAYDLDQSGLVDFGDFFLFADAFGGPLGKLLELAEEMLVLPTSYALGVPYPNPFNSEVVVKYSLPREGDVELVVYNTLGQVVRRLVEGQRRLGHHRAVWDGRDDDGRQLATGMYIMWMRAGDFIKGHKVVLVK
;
A
#
# COMPACT_ATOMS: atom_id res chain seq x y z
N MET A 1 -9.82 0.82 39.27
CA MET A 1 -9.33 -0.46 39.83
C MET A 1 -8.78 -1.24 38.65
N GLY A 2 -7.50 -1.61 38.68
CA GLY A 2 -6.88 -2.43 37.63
C GLY A 2 -6.83 -3.90 38.07
N LEU A 3 -6.97 -4.82 37.12
CA LEU A 3 -6.66 -6.23 37.32
C LEU A 3 -5.15 -6.40 37.07
N GLU A 4 -4.42 -6.88 38.07
CA GLU A 4 -2.99 -7.17 37.96
C GLU A 4 -2.78 -8.68 37.94
N VAL A 5 -2.12 -9.19 36.91
CA VAL A 5 -1.78 -10.61 36.77
C VAL A 5 -0.33 -10.80 37.17
N SER A 6 -0.07 -11.68 38.13
CA SER A 6 1.29 -11.91 38.63
C SER A 6 2.16 -12.65 37.60
N PRO A 7 3.50 -12.50 37.64
CA PRO A 7 4.38 -13.29 36.77
C PRO A 7 4.13 -14.80 36.90
N GLY A 8 3.82 -15.46 35.78
CA GLY A 8 3.52 -16.90 35.73
C GLY A 8 2.05 -17.27 36.00
N GLU A 9 1.21 -16.30 36.33
CA GLU A 9 -0.24 -16.47 36.40
C GLU A 9 -0.86 -16.39 35.00
N MET A 10 -1.83 -17.26 34.73
CA MET A 10 -2.56 -17.30 33.47
C MET A 10 -4.00 -16.88 33.73
N LEU A 11 -4.37 -15.70 33.24
CA LEU A 11 -5.75 -15.24 33.27
C LEU A 11 -6.48 -15.71 32.01
N THR A 12 -7.45 -16.61 32.18
CA THR A 12 -8.27 -17.08 31.05
C THR A 12 -9.31 -16.03 30.66
N ALA A 13 -9.74 -16.02 29.39
CA ALA A 13 -10.81 -15.13 28.94
C ALA A 13 -12.09 -15.33 29.76
N MET A 14 -12.43 -16.56 30.15
CA MET A 14 -13.59 -16.82 31.02
C MET A 14 -13.48 -16.14 32.39
N GLN A 15 -12.31 -16.22 33.05
CA GLN A 15 -12.08 -15.57 34.35
C GLN A 15 -12.14 -14.06 34.22
N LEU A 16 -11.44 -13.50 33.22
CA LEU A 16 -11.48 -12.06 32.94
C LEU A 16 -12.90 -11.58 32.67
N GLY A 17 -13.69 -12.35 31.91
CA GLY A 17 -15.09 -12.01 31.63
C GLY A 17 -15.96 -11.96 32.90
N GLN A 18 -15.78 -12.91 33.82
CA GLN A 18 -16.48 -12.92 35.11
C GLN A 18 -16.12 -11.71 35.97
N GLU A 19 -14.83 -11.35 36.02
CA GLU A 19 -14.35 -10.20 36.78
C GLU A 19 -14.84 -8.87 36.20
N LEU A 20 -14.83 -8.73 34.87
CA LEU A 20 -15.37 -7.56 34.19
C LEU A 20 -16.87 -7.42 34.44
N THR A 21 -17.64 -8.50 34.38
CA THR A 21 -19.08 -8.46 34.66
C THR A 21 -19.35 -8.06 36.10
N ALA A 22 -18.60 -8.62 37.06
CA ALA A 22 -18.72 -8.21 38.47
C ALA A 22 -18.37 -6.73 38.68
N LEU A 23 -17.37 -6.21 37.96
CA LEU A 23 -17.00 -4.79 38.00
C LEU A 23 -18.12 -3.90 37.44
N GLU A 24 -18.70 -4.27 36.30
CA GLU A 24 -19.80 -3.55 35.66
C GLU A 24 -21.05 -3.54 36.55
N GLU A 25 -21.40 -4.67 37.16
CA GLU A 25 -22.51 -4.77 38.12
C GLU A 25 -22.28 -3.93 39.38
N ALA A 26 -21.06 -3.96 39.93
CA ALA A 26 -20.72 -3.23 41.16
C ALA A 26 -20.68 -1.71 40.94
N THR A 27 -20.31 -1.25 39.74
CA THR A 27 -20.16 0.18 39.42
C THR A 27 -21.34 0.77 38.68
N GLY A 28 -22.21 -0.06 38.09
CA GLY A 28 -23.26 0.36 37.16
C GLY A 28 -22.73 0.99 35.88
N SER A 29 -21.43 0.84 35.59
CA SER A 29 -20.74 1.43 34.43
C SER A 29 -20.32 0.35 33.45
N SER A 30 -20.26 0.70 32.16
CA SER A 30 -19.70 -0.15 31.10
C SER A 30 -18.19 -0.27 31.20
N ALA A 31 -17.64 -1.46 30.96
CA ALA A 31 -16.19 -1.62 30.80
C ALA A 31 -15.76 -1.44 29.34
N THR A 32 -14.58 -0.83 29.16
CA THR A 32 -13.85 -0.83 27.90
C THR A 32 -12.58 -1.65 28.08
N LEU A 33 -12.44 -2.71 27.31
CA LEU A 33 -11.28 -3.59 27.33
C LEU A 33 -10.43 -3.36 26.09
N ILE A 34 -9.15 -3.05 26.28
CA ILE A 34 -8.16 -2.92 25.21
C ILE A 34 -7.13 -4.04 25.40
N VAL A 35 -6.96 -4.90 24.40
CA VAL A 35 -6.07 -6.06 24.43
C VAL A 35 -5.02 -5.91 23.34
N ASP A 36 -3.79 -5.58 23.72
CA ASP A 36 -2.63 -5.68 22.82
C ASP A 36 -1.83 -6.95 23.09
N ALA A 37 -2.09 -7.98 22.29
CA ALA A 37 -1.42 -9.27 22.37
C ALA A 37 -1.52 -10.04 21.05
N ALA A 38 -0.67 -11.05 20.88
CA ALA A 38 -0.89 -12.06 19.85
C ALA A 38 -2.24 -12.74 20.07
N HIS A 39 -2.99 -12.94 18.98
CA HIS A 39 -4.30 -13.56 18.95
C HIS A 39 -5.36 -12.81 19.79
N ALA A 40 -5.19 -11.50 19.98
CA ALA A 40 -6.10 -10.66 20.77
C ALA A 40 -7.55 -10.72 20.25
N GLY A 41 -7.77 -10.95 18.96
CA GLY A 41 -9.10 -11.09 18.37
C GLY A 41 -9.92 -12.24 18.95
N ASN A 42 -9.30 -13.24 19.59
CA ASN A 42 -10.02 -14.29 20.32
C ASN A 42 -10.79 -13.72 21.51
N PHE A 43 -10.29 -12.65 22.14
CA PHE A 43 -10.98 -12.00 23.27
C PHE A 43 -12.25 -11.27 22.83
N ILE A 44 -12.35 -10.79 21.58
CA ILE A 44 -13.61 -10.26 21.05
C ILE A 44 -14.69 -11.34 21.11
N ARG A 45 -14.35 -12.57 20.72
CA ARG A 45 -15.30 -13.69 20.78
C ARG A 45 -15.74 -14.01 22.20
N ASP A 46 -14.79 -14.01 23.11
CA ASP A 46 -15.03 -14.54 24.46
C ASP A 46 -15.59 -13.48 25.43
N LEU A 47 -15.38 -12.19 25.15
CA LEU A 47 -15.67 -11.11 26.10
C LEU A 47 -16.68 -10.08 25.62
N SER A 48 -17.06 -10.07 24.34
CA SER A 48 -18.06 -9.11 23.84
C SER A 48 -19.43 -9.38 24.43
N GLN A 49 -20.08 -8.34 24.93
CA GLN A 49 -21.42 -8.37 25.47
C GLN A 49 -22.04 -6.97 25.38
N GLN A 50 -23.36 -6.88 25.49
CA GLN A 50 -24.07 -5.61 25.40
C GLN A 50 -23.56 -4.62 26.45
N GLY A 51 -23.12 -3.44 25.99
CA GLY A 51 -22.59 -2.40 26.86
C GLY A 51 -21.13 -2.59 27.29
N ARG A 52 -20.40 -3.59 26.76
CA ARG A 52 -18.94 -3.72 26.92
C ARG A 52 -18.26 -3.52 25.59
N GLN A 53 -17.27 -2.65 25.57
CA GLN A 53 -16.45 -2.40 24.38
C GLN A 53 -15.18 -3.25 24.46
N VAL A 54 -14.86 -3.97 23.39
CA VAL A 54 -13.66 -4.80 23.29
C VAL A 54 -12.85 -4.38 22.07
N ILE A 55 -11.63 -3.91 22.30
CA ILE A 55 -10.69 -3.49 21.28
C ILE A 55 -9.49 -4.43 21.33
N ALA A 56 -9.24 -5.13 20.23
CA ALA A 56 -8.12 -6.04 20.08
C ALA A 56 -7.12 -5.49 19.06
N SER A 57 -5.83 -5.52 19.39
CA SER A 57 -4.76 -5.07 18.49
C SER A 57 -4.59 -5.96 17.25
N THR A 58 -5.13 -7.16 17.28
CA THR A 58 -4.99 -8.19 16.24
C THR A 58 -6.30 -8.95 16.06
N GLY A 59 -6.40 -9.69 14.95
CA GLY A 59 -7.42 -10.72 14.76
C GLY A 59 -6.97 -12.02 15.45
N PRO A 60 -7.16 -13.19 14.82
CA PRO A 60 -6.61 -14.45 15.32
C PRO A 60 -5.11 -14.62 15.01
N GLY A 61 -4.41 -13.56 14.57
CA GLY A 61 -3.02 -13.57 14.12
C GLY A 61 -2.04 -13.04 15.17
N LEU A 62 -0.81 -12.76 14.77
CA LEU A 62 0.23 -12.22 15.66
C LEU A 62 0.11 -10.70 15.81
N ALA A 63 0.63 -10.19 16.93
CA ALA A 63 0.88 -8.76 17.14
C ALA A 63 2.31 -8.44 16.72
N PHE A 64 2.48 -7.33 16.02
CA PHE A 64 3.78 -6.86 15.53
C PHE A 64 4.14 -5.54 16.17
N TYR A 65 5.43 -5.39 16.47
CA TYR A 65 6.02 -4.15 16.92
C TYR A 65 7.42 -4.00 16.33
N GLN A 66 7.84 -2.76 16.13
CA GLN A 66 9.15 -2.41 15.63
C GLN A 66 9.63 -1.08 16.23
N ALA A 67 10.88 -0.72 15.98
CA ALA A 67 11.53 0.46 16.53
C ALA A 67 11.35 0.50 18.05
N GLU A 68 11.78 -0.54 18.76
CA GLU A 68 11.70 -0.62 20.23
C GLU A 68 10.26 -0.47 20.79
N GLY A 69 9.23 -0.69 19.95
CA GLY A 69 7.81 -0.56 20.34
C GLY A 69 7.15 0.74 19.87
N TYR A 70 7.91 1.71 19.36
CA TYR A 70 7.38 2.99 18.86
C TYR A 70 6.53 2.84 17.59
N MET A 71 6.66 1.72 16.88
CA MET A 71 5.74 1.29 15.83
C MET A 71 4.97 0.06 16.31
N SER A 72 3.83 0.28 16.96
CA SER A 72 2.97 -0.78 17.49
C SER A 72 1.52 -0.29 17.58
N PHE A 73 0.56 -1.21 17.71
CA PHE A 73 -0.83 -0.86 17.92
C PHE A 73 -1.00 0.00 19.18
N SER A 74 -0.51 -0.48 20.33
CA SER A 74 -0.61 0.27 21.59
C SER A 74 -0.02 1.67 21.48
N GLN A 75 1.13 1.84 20.83
CA GLN A 75 1.74 3.17 20.71
C GLN A 75 0.81 4.17 20.00
N TYR A 76 0.35 3.84 18.79
CA TYR A 76 -0.50 4.76 18.01
C TYR A 76 -1.86 4.96 18.67
N PHE A 77 -2.49 3.86 19.10
CA PHE A 77 -3.82 3.88 19.67
C PHE A 77 -3.86 4.68 20.96
N LEU A 78 -2.92 4.45 21.88
CA LEU A 78 -2.88 5.20 23.13
C LEU A 78 -2.53 6.67 22.89
N THR A 79 -1.60 6.98 21.97
CA THR A 79 -1.26 8.37 21.60
C THR A 79 -2.51 9.15 21.16
N ASP A 80 -3.34 8.54 20.31
CA ASP A 80 -4.60 9.15 19.87
C ASP A 80 -5.57 9.41 21.02
N LEU A 81 -5.69 8.45 21.95
CA LEU A 81 -6.53 8.63 23.14
C LEU A 81 -6.00 9.73 24.05
N TYR A 82 -4.67 9.86 24.23
CA TYR A 82 -4.04 10.96 24.96
C TYR A 82 -4.35 12.32 24.34
N GLN A 83 -4.48 12.38 23.02
CA GLN A 83 -4.84 13.59 22.29
C GLN A 83 -6.34 13.92 22.33
N GLY A 84 -7.12 13.14 23.08
CA GLY A 84 -8.55 13.35 23.25
C GLY A 84 -9.40 12.88 22.07
N LYS A 85 -8.84 12.05 21.17
CA LYS A 85 -9.65 11.37 20.15
C LYS A 85 -10.58 10.36 20.80
N SER A 86 -11.74 10.15 20.18
CA SER A 86 -12.64 9.06 20.56
C SER A 86 -12.00 7.69 20.33
N LEU A 87 -12.54 6.64 20.96
CA LEU A 87 -12.15 5.26 20.72
C LEU A 87 -12.23 4.89 19.24
N GLN A 88 -13.27 5.36 18.55
CA GLN A 88 -13.45 5.12 17.12
C GLN A 88 -12.34 5.79 16.29
N GLU A 89 -12.10 7.08 16.50
CA GLU A 89 -11.09 7.83 15.75
C GLU A 89 -9.69 7.25 15.96
N ALA A 90 -9.34 6.96 17.22
CA ALA A 90 -8.07 6.32 17.57
C ALA A 90 -7.91 4.95 16.90
N PHE A 91 -8.98 4.15 16.90
CA PHE A 91 -8.96 2.82 16.30
C PHE A 91 -8.81 2.88 14.79
N LEU A 92 -9.61 3.70 14.09
CA LEU A 92 -9.57 3.82 12.64
C LEU A 92 -8.24 4.40 12.16
N HIS A 93 -7.71 5.41 12.86
CA HIS A 93 -6.41 5.98 12.56
C HIS A 93 -5.29 4.95 12.74
N THR A 94 -5.24 4.27 13.90
CA THR A 94 -4.27 3.20 14.15
C THR A 94 -4.38 2.06 13.13
N HIS A 95 -5.59 1.62 12.80
CA HIS A 95 -5.83 0.58 11.80
C HIS A 95 -5.26 0.96 10.43
N ASN A 96 -5.44 2.21 10.01
CA ASN A 96 -4.91 2.71 8.75
C ASN A 96 -3.37 2.78 8.76
N ILE A 97 -2.76 3.25 9.85
CA ILE A 97 -1.30 3.29 9.99
C ILE A 97 -0.72 1.87 9.86
N LEU A 98 -1.23 0.90 10.64
CA LEU A 98 -0.71 -0.47 10.64
C LEU A 98 -0.82 -1.13 9.26
N ARG A 99 -1.92 -0.88 8.52
CA ARG A 99 -2.11 -1.40 7.16
C ARG A 99 -1.09 -0.85 6.14
N ASN A 100 -0.59 0.36 6.39
CA ASN A 100 0.38 1.04 5.53
C ASN A 100 1.83 0.75 5.93
N LEU A 101 2.04 0.16 7.11
CA LEU A 101 3.32 -0.38 7.53
C LEU A 101 3.66 -1.68 6.78
N PRO A 102 4.95 -2.02 6.67
CA PRO A 102 5.47 -3.10 5.84
C PRO A 102 5.39 -4.45 6.56
N GLY A 103 5.65 -5.55 5.85
CA GLY A 103 5.76 -6.88 6.47
C GLY A 103 4.48 -7.30 7.20
N GLY A 104 4.66 -7.95 8.36
CA GLY A 104 3.56 -8.52 9.16
C GLY A 104 2.52 -7.51 9.65
N PHE A 105 2.86 -6.22 9.75
CA PHE A 105 1.90 -5.18 10.15
C PHE A 105 0.66 -5.14 9.24
N ARG A 106 0.81 -5.46 7.94
CA ARG A 106 -0.30 -5.53 6.98
C ARG A 106 -1.29 -6.66 7.28
N ASP A 107 -0.81 -7.72 7.92
CA ASP A 107 -1.58 -8.90 8.28
C ASP A 107 -2.17 -8.79 9.70
N GLN A 108 -1.66 -7.87 10.51
CA GLN A 108 -2.27 -7.52 11.79
C GLN A 108 -3.56 -6.73 11.53
N ARG A 109 -4.69 -7.38 11.83
CA ARG A 109 -6.04 -6.84 11.65
C ARG A 109 -6.68 -6.53 12.99
N PRO A 110 -6.52 -5.32 13.55
CA PRO A 110 -7.22 -4.91 14.76
C PRO A 110 -8.74 -5.09 14.63
N GLY A 111 -9.41 -5.35 15.75
CA GLY A 111 -10.85 -5.45 15.85
C GLY A 111 -11.40 -4.55 16.94
N LEU A 112 -12.48 -3.82 16.65
CA LEU A 112 -13.26 -3.06 17.61
C LEU A 112 -14.68 -3.63 17.60
N GLU A 113 -15.15 -4.07 18.76
CA GLU A 113 -16.51 -4.52 18.98
C GLU A 113 -17.12 -3.66 20.10
N ALA A 114 -18.29 -3.07 19.84
CA ALA A 114 -19.10 -2.41 20.86
C ALA A 114 -20.58 -2.83 20.86
N GLU A 115 -21.09 -3.49 19.81
CA GLU A 115 -22.50 -3.90 19.72
C GLU A 115 -22.87 -5.12 20.58
N GLY A 116 -21.88 -5.85 21.11
CA GLY A 116 -22.09 -7.08 21.88
C GLY A 116 -22.60 -8.26 21.05
N ASN A 117 -22.39 -8.23 19.74
CA ASN A 117 -22.77 -9.26 18.78
C ASN A 117 -21.60 -10.15 18.32
N VAL A 118 -20.38 -9.92 18.85
CA VAL A 118 -19.16 -10.71 18.62
C VAL A 118 -18.53 -10.49 17.23
N ILE A 119 -19.10 -9.62 16.41
CA ILE A 119 -18.58 -9.31 15.08
C ILE A 119 -17.95 -7.92 15.14
N ALA A 120 -16.62 -7.89 15.18
CA ALA A 120 -15.88 -6.64 15.19
C ALA A 120 -16.01 -5.86 13.87
N ASN A 121 -15.73 -4.55 13.96
CA ASN A 121 -15.54 -3.63 12.84
C ASN A 121 -16.81 -3.42 12.00
N GLN A 122 -17.99 -3.54 12.62
CA GLN A 122 -19.25 -3.23 11.99
C GLN A 122 -19.56 -1.72 12.07
N PRO A 123 -20.39 -1.19 11.15
CA PRO A 123 -20.81 0.20 11.22
C PRO A 123 -21.41 0.60 12.57
N GLY A 124 -22.13 -0.30 13.24
CA GLY A 124 -22.72 -0.01 14.55
C GLY A 124 -21.68 0.07 15.66
N ASP A 125 -20.63 -0.76 15.62
CA ASP A 125 -19.50 -0.67 16.56
C ASP A 125 -18.86 0.72 16.52
N TYR A 126 -18.62 1.24 15.32
CA TYR A 126 -18.05 2.57 15.11
C TYR A 126 -18.98 3.68 15.60
N LEU A 127 -20.28 3.57 15.33
CA LEU A 127 -21.27 4.54 15.81
C LEU A 127 -21.35 4.58 17.33
N GLN A 128 -21.26 3.43 18.00
CA GLN A 128 -21.29 3.37 19.48
C GLN A 128 -20.02 3.92 20.13
N THR A 129 -18.91 3.97 19.40
CA THR A 129 -17.60 4.41 19.92
C THR A 129 -17.18 5.80 19.45
N MET A 130 -17.97 6.45 18.58
CA MET A 130 -17.71 7.78 18.04
C MET A 130 -17.63 8.87 19.12
N ASP A 131 -18.43 8.75 20.18
CA ASP A 131 -18.45 9.68 21.32
C ASP A 131 -17.91 9.02 22.61
N ALA A 132 -17.23 7.88 22.49
CA ALA A 132 -16.64 7.18 23.63
C ALA A 132 -15.21 7.66 23.86
N PHE A 133 -14.95 8.26 25.02
CA PHE A 133 -13.64 8.79 25.41
C PHE A 133 -13.16 8.13 26.70
N ILE A 134 -11.87 7.80 26.79
CA ILE A 134 -11.28 7.36 28.05
C ILE A 134 -10.81 8.60 28.82
N GLY A 135 -11.55 8.97 29.87
CA GLY A 135 -11.21 10.10 30.75
C GLY A 135 -10.01 9.82 31.66
N ALA A 136 -9.14 10.83 31.82
CA ALA A 136 -7.86 10.81 32.52
C ALA A 136 -7.92 10.47 34.04
N PRO A 137 -6.86 9.82 34.57
CA PRO A 137 -5.70 10.55 35.07
C PRO A 137 -4.47 10.30 34.20
N PHE A 138 -4.62 10.56 32.91
CA PHE A 138 -3.52 10.76 31.98
C PHE A 138 -3.10 12.23 32.04
N GLU A 139 -1.81 12.51 32.24
CA GLU A 139 -1.28 13.86 31.98
C GLU A 139 -1.31 14.07 30.47
N LEU A 140 -1.90 15.17 30.00
CA LEU A 140 -1.81 15.60 28.60
C LEU A 140 -0.33 15.84 28.31
N GLY A 141 0.30 14.90 27.63
CA GLY A 141 1.58 15.10 26.98
C GLY A 141 1.43 16.10 25.83
N ASP A 142 2.56 16.70 25.46
CA ASP A 142 2.69 17.60 24.32
C ASP A 142 2.19 16.99 23.00
N LEU A 143 2.00 17.81 21.97
CA LEU A 143 1.48 17.35 20.67
C LEU A 143 2.46 16.39 19.99
N SER A 144 1.95 15.34 19.32
CA SER A 144 2.79 14.49 18.47
C SER A 144 3.50 15.33 17.41
N PRO A 145 4.80 15.08 17.14
CA PRO A 145 5.50 15.76 16.06
C PRO A 145 4.85 15.45 14.71
N GLN A 146 4.88 16.41 13.77
CA GLN A 146 4.34 16.23 12.42
C GLN A 146 5.46 16.09 11.41
N ILE A 147 5.54 14.95 10.73
CA ILE A 147 6.48 14.75 9.62
C ILE A 147 5.82 15.32 8.35
N LYS A 148 6.34 16.45 7.85
CA LYS A 148 5.82 17.14 6.66
C LYS A 148 6.49 16.59 5.39
N ALA A 149 5.70 16.42 4.33
CA ALA A 149 6.17 15.84 3.08
C ALA A 149 7.14 16.76 2.31
N SER A 150 8.37 16.26 2.15
CA SER A 150 9.29 16.55 1.03
C SER A 150 10.41 15.51 1.08
N SER A 151 10.14 14.30 0.59
CA SER A 151 11.06 13.16 0.58
C SER A 151 11.90 13.08 -0.72
N LEU A 152 13.16 13.50 -0.58
CA LEU A 152 14.23 13.55 -1.57
C LEU A 152 14.17 14.69 -2.60
N SER A 153 14.96 15.73 -2.34
CA SER A 153 15.67 16.42 -3.41
C SER A 153 16.78 15.51 -3.93
N SER A 154 16.66 15.10 -5.17
CA SER A 154 17.65 14.40 -6.01
C SER A 154 19.11 14.51 -5.53
N VAL A 155 19.82 13.39 -5.31
CA VAL A 155 21.29 13.37 -5.50
C VAL A 155 21.80 12.01 -5.96
N ALA A 156 22.74 12.09 -6.93
CA ALA A 156 23.40 11.03 -7.68
C ALA A 156 24.66 10.45 -7.00
N GLY A 157 25.08 9.24 -7.40
CA GLY A 157 26.41 8.68 -7.09
C GLY A 157 26.77 7.37 -7.81
N GLY A 158 27.96 7.34 -8.44
CA GLY A 158 28.67 6.16 -8.98
C GLY A 158 28.38 5.81 -10.45
N ALA A 159 29.41 5.49 -11.23
CA ALA A 159 29.22 4.90 -12.57
C ALA A 159 28.36 3.64 -12.45
N GLY A 160 27.26 3.57 -13.20
CA GLY A 160 26.32 2.46 -13.18
C GLY A 160 25.30 2.39 -12.03
N LYS A 161 24.87 3.51 -11.42
CA LYS A 161 23.74 3.49 -10.46
C LYS A 161 22.79 4.67 -10.68
N ARG A 162 21.51 4.41 -10.97
CA ARG A 162 20.44 5.41 -11.04
C ARG A 162 19.49 5.18 -9.87
N ILE A 163 19.20 6.25 -9.13
CA ILE A 163 18.29 6.24 -7.98
C ILE A 163 17.06 7.04 -8.41
N VAL A 164 15.91 6.40 -8.46
CA VAL A 164 14.61 7.06 -8.70
C VAL A 164 13.89 7.17 -7.36
N THR A 165 13.52 8.39 -6.99
CA THR A 165 12.65 8.63 -5.83
C THR A 165 11.25 9.01 -6.28
N GLN A 166 10.25 8.47 -5.59
CA GLN A 166 8.89 8.98 -5.60
C GLN A 166 8.57 9.73 -4.29
N THR A 167 8.22 11.01 -4.41
CA THR A 167 8.15 12.00 -3.30
C THR A 167 6.71 12.38 -2.88
N ALA A 168 5.69 11.60 -3.28
CA ALA A 168 4.31 11.98 -2.98
C ALA A 168 3.85 11.41 -1.62
N PRO A 169 3.30 12.23 -0.71
CA PRO A 169 2.46 11.72 0.35
C PRO A 169 1.25 10.99 -0.26
N ILE A 170 0.85 9.87 0.33
CA ILE A 170 -0.36 9.14 -0.05
C ILE A 170 -1.56 9.87 0.55
N SER A 171 -1.86 11.09 0.09
CA SER A 171 -3.21 11.68 0.06
C SER A 171 -3.24 13.12 -0.45
N GLU A 172 -4.38 13.41 -1.08
CA GLU A 172 -4.92 14.68 -1.61
C GLU A 172 -4.42 15.14 -3.00
N ASP A 173 -5.20 14.69 -3.98
CA ASP A 173 -5.49 15.29 -5.30
C ASP A 173 -4.42 15.22 -6.38
N GLY A 174 -4.57 14.21 -7.25
CA GLY A 174 -3.67 13.90 -8.35
C GLY A 174 -3.57 14.97 -9.45
N LEU A 175 -2.34 15.32 -9.80
CA LEU A 175 -1.73 15.25 -11.15
C LEU A 175 -0.34 15.92 -11.17
N GLY A 176 0.70 15.16 -11.55
CA GLY A 176 1.98 15.64 -12.14
C GLY A 176 3.21 15.66 -11.21
N PRO A 177 4.47 15.80 -11.71
CA PRO A 177 4.95 16.03 -13.09
C PRO A 177 6.01 15.01 -13.62
N ARG A 178 6.46 15.24 -14.86
CA ARG A 178 7.47 14.50 -15.66
C ARG A 178 8.94 14.73 -15.24
N LEU A 179 9.81 13.78 -15.62
CA LEU A 179 11.29 13.71 -15.59
C LEU A 179 12.09 15.04 -15.76
N LYS A 180 13.24 15.16 -15.06
CA LYS A 180 14.54 15.72 -15.58
C LYS A 180 15.76 15.49 -14.66
N LEU A 181 16.94 15.41 -15.30
CA LEU A 181 18.28 14.95 -14.84
C LEU A 181 19.08 15.86 -13.86
N ALA A 182 19.99 15.26 -13.07
CA ALA A 182 21.31 15.81 -12.69
C ALA A 182 22.34 14.71 -12.24
N ARG A 183 23.63 14.89 -12.57
CA ARG A 183 24.87 14.17 -12.11
C ARG A 183 25.75 15.17 -11.30
N PRO A 184 26.83 14.84 -10.53
CA PRO A 184 27.25 13.64 -9.76
C PRO A 184 27.76 13.92 -8.29
N VAL A 185 28.06 12.83 -7.53
CA VAL A 185 28.98 12.63 -6.34
C VAL A 185 28.38 12.57 -4.91
N ALA A 186 28.41 11.37 -4.30
CA ALA A 186 29.13 11.09 -3.04
C ALA A 186 29.50 9.59 -2.95
N GLU A 187 30.78 9.28 -2.72
CA GLU A 187 31.36 7.94 -2.81
C GLU A 187 30.99 6.96 -1.66
N GLN A 188 30.00 7.24 -0.80
CA GLN A 188 29.84 6.54 0.50
C GLN A 188 28.42 6.14 0.96
N GLY A 189 27.34 6.33 0.19
CA GLY A 189 25.99 5.87 0.57
C GLY A 189 24.85 6.71 0.00
N VAL A 190 23.61 6.39 0.35
CA VAL A 190 22.40 7.13 -0.06
C VAL A 190 21.93 8.02 1.10
N GLU A 191 21.74 9.31 0.82
CA GLU A 191 21.17 10.27 1.77
C GLU A 191 19.65 10.07 1.88
N ILE A 192 19.17 10.02 3.12
CA ILE A 192 17.76 9.97 3.48
C ILE A 192 17.44 11.26 4.22
N SER A 193 16.39 11.97 3.80
CA SER A 193 15.99 13.23 4.42
C SER A 193 14.49 13.37 4.61
N ALA A 194 14.12 14.12 5.66
CA ALA A 194 12.74 14.47 5.98
C ALA A 194 12.67 15.89 6.56
N ARG A 195 11.53 16.56 6.36
CA ARG A 195 11.20 17.79 7.07
C ARG A 195 10.21 17.44 8.17
N ILE A 196 10.55 17.80 9.40
CA ILE A 196 9.74 17.51 10.57
C ILE A 196 9.43 18.82 11.25
N ASP A 197 8.15 19.09 11.45
CA ASP A 197 7.71 20.23 12.25
C ASP A 197 7.81 19.83 13.72
N ASP A 198 8.78 20.41 14.39
CA ASP A 198 9.06 20.26 15.82
C ASP A 198 8.89 21.62 16.47
N ALA A 199 7.63 22.05 16.58
CA ALA A 199 7.27 23.38 17.08
C ALA A 199 7.80 23.65 18.50
N GLU A 200 8.07 22.59 19.26
CA GLU A 200 8.45 22.64 20.67
C GLU A 200 9.93 22.31 20.89
N GLY A 201 10.65 21.84 19.87
CA GLY A 201 12.07 21.49 19.95
C GLY A 201 12.35 20.24 20.79
N ASN A 202 11.35 19.36 20.92
CA ASN A 202 11.35 18.24 21.85
C ASN A 202 11.64 16.90 21.16
N LEU A 203 11.96 16.88 19.87
CA LEU A 203 12.31 15.64 19.17
C LEU A 203 13.50 14.95 19.82
N LYS A 204 13.29 13.69 20.20
CA LYS A 204 14.28 12.83 20.85
C LYS A 204 14.88 11.83 19.86
N VAL A 205 14.06 11.29 18.97
CA VAL A 205 14.47 10.27 18.01
C VAL A 205 13.91 10.63 16.65
N VAL A 206 14.77 10.68 15.65
CA VAL A 206 14.38 10.69 14.24
C VAL A 206 15.23 9.64 13.53
N ARG A 207 14.60 8.61 12.98
CA ARG A 207 15.30 7.49 12.34
C ARG A 207 14.61 7.09 11.04
N ALA A 208 15.39 6.53 10.14
CA ALA A 208 14.91 5.86 8.94
C ALA A 208 15.20 4.36 9.05
N MET A 209 14.16 3.56 8.95
CA MET A 209 14.20 2.10 8.87
C MET A 209 14.25 1.66 7.41
N ILE A 210 15.18 0.77 7.06
CA ILE A 210 15.43 0.30 5.70
C ILE A 210 15.02 -1.16 5.58
N ILE A 211 14.20 -1.48 4.58
CA ILE A 211 13.66 -2.83 4.38
C ILE A 211 14.30 -3.44 3.14
N PRO A 212 15.11 -4.49 3.27
CA PRO A 212 15.71 -5.16 2.12
C PRO A 212 14.66 -5.86 1.24
N PRO A 213 14.88 -5.94 -0.09
CA PRO A 213 13.90 -6.47 -1.05
C PRO A 213 13.51 -7.95 -0.87
N GLU A 214 14.27 -8.74 -0.10
CA GLU A 214 14.02 -10.18 0.12
C GLU A 214 13.65 -10.49 1.58
N SER A 215 13.24 -9.50 2.36
CA SER A 215 13.01 -9.67 3.80
C SER A 215 11.66 -10.28 4.19
N ASP A 216 11.13 -11.21 3.39
CA ASP A 216 9.81 -11.85 3.57
C ASP A 216 9.74 -12.85 4.74
N SER A 217 10.80 -12.95 5.54
CA SER A 217 10.82 -13.86 6.70
C SER A 217 10.01 -13.28 7.85
N LEU A 218 8.78 -13.77 8.03
CA LEU A 218 7.90 -13.53 9.21
C LEU A 218 8.56 -13.84 10.57
N SER A 219 9.77 -14.42 10.59
CA SER A 219 10.44 -14.94 11.79
C SER A 219 11.43 -13.98 12.45
N SER A 220 11.74 -12.81 11.89
CA SER A 220 12.65 -11.84 12.52
C SER A 220 12.21 -10.39 12.32
N LEU A 221 11.04 -10.04 12.84
CA LEU A 221 10.46 -8.68 12.77
C LEU A 221 11.13 -7.64 13.70
N THR A 222 12.16 -8.03 14.44
CA THR A 222 12.97 -7.11 15.26
C THR A 222 14.38 -7.07 14.70
N GLY A 223 14.70 -6.08 13.85
CA GLY A 223 16.08 -5.87 13.39
C GLY A 223 16.29 -5.42 11.96
N TYR A 224 15.33 -4.73 11.33
CA TYR A 224 15.65 -4.01 10.09
C TYR A 224 16.77 -2.99 10.35
N PRO A 225 17.69 -2.78 9.41
CA PRO A 225 18.68 -1.72 9.52
C PRO A 225 18.01 -0.36 9.73
N GLU A 226 18.53 0.41 10.68
CA GLU A 226 18.08 1.77 10.97
C GLU A 226 19.26 2.73 10.81
N VAL A 227 18.98 3.96 10.36
CA VAL A 227 19.91 5.08 10.39
C VAL A 227 19.28 6.24 11.14
N GLU A 228 20.05 6.84 12.04
CA GLU A 228 19.65 8.04 12.75
C GLU A 228 19.77 9.25 11.82
N LEU A 229 18.76 10.12 11.84
CA LEU A 229 18.78 11.38 11.11
C LEU A 229 19.17 12.50 12.07
N ALA A 230 20.01 13.42 11.61
CA ALA A 230 20.40 14.62 12.35
C ALA A 230 19.85 15.87 11.65
N VAL A 231 19.46 16.87 12.43
CA VAL A 231 19.01 18.16 11.88
C VAL A 231 20.19 18.96 11.33
N ASP A 232 20.04 19.49 10.12
CA ASP A 232 21.00 20.38 9.49
C ASP A 232 20.71 21.87 9.79
N ALA A 233 21.55 22.77 9.26
CA ALA A 233 21.43 24.21 9.46
C ALA A 233 20.14 24.82 8.87
N ASP A 234 19.48 24.11 7.95
CA ASP A 234 18.24 24.53 7.29
C ASP A 234 16.99 23.90 7.95
N GLY A 235 17.16 23.17 9.06
CA GLY A 235 16.08 22.49 9.78
C GLY A 235 15.58 21.22 9.09
N GLN A 236 16.35 20.64 8.18
CA GLN A 236 16.05 19.34 7.57
C GLN A 236 16.77 18.22 8.31
N TRP A 237 16.07 17.12 8.53
CA TRP A 237 16.64 15.91 9.13
C TRP A 237 17.27 15.06 8.04
N ARG A 238 18.56 14.72 8.19
CA ARG A 238 19.34 13.98 7.19
C ARG A 238 20.20 12.88 7.82
N GLY A 239 20.37 11.79 7.09
CA GLY A 239 21.27 10.70 7.44
C GLY A 239 21.72 9.95 6.18
N VAL A 240 22.84 9.24 6.25
CA VAL A 240 23.38 8.50 5.09
C VAL A 240 23.41 7.02 5.40
N TYR A 241 22.82 6.21 4.52
CA TYR A 241 22.84 4.76 4.63
C TYR A 241 23.60 4.13 3.46
N ALA A 242 24.65 3.37 3.76
CA ALA A 242 25.51 2.72 2.78
C ALA A 242 25.12 1.25 2.47
N GLY A 243 24.16 0.69 3.20
CA GLY A 243 23.80 -0.73 3.13
C GLY A 243 22.87 -1.13 1.97
N PHE A 244 22.67 -0.25 0.99
CA PHE A 244 21.93 -0.51 -0.26
C PHE A 244 22.77 -1.39 -1.22
N LEU A 245 23.00 -2.64 -0.82
CA LEU A 245 23.98 -3.53 -1.46
C LEU A 245 23.37 -4.51 -2.46
N LYS A 246 22.09 -4.87 -2.31
CA LYS A 246 21.39 -5.77 -3.23
C LYS A 246 20.60 -4.94 -4.23
N GLU A 247 20.39 -5.49 -5.41
CA GLU A 247 19.50 -4.91 -6.40
C GLU A 247 18.04 -5.05 -5.95
N GLY A 248 17.22 -4.07 -6.29
CA GLY A 248 15.78 -4.09 -6.01
C GLY A 248 15.27 -2.83 -5.32
N VAL A 249 13.99 -2.89 -4.95
CA VAL A 249 13.29 -1.77 -4.31
C VAL A 249 13.38 -1.95 -2.80
N TYR A 250 13.94 -0.94 -2.12
CA TYR A 250 14.01 -0.85 -0.68
C TYR A 250 12.95 0.11 -0.17
N PRO A 251 11.89 -0.36 0.50
CA PRO A 251 11.05 0.52 1.30
C PRO A 251 11.87 1.14 2.44
N VAL A 252 11.69 2.45 2.63
CA VAL A 252 12.29 3.21 3.72
C VAL A 252 11.18 3.89 4.51
N ILE A 253 11.23 3.76 5.84
CA ILE A 253 10.22 4.31 6.75
C ILE A 253 10.88 5.25 7.73
N ILE A 254 10.48 6.51 7.70
CA ILE A 254 10.99 7.55 8.58
C ILE A 254 9.98 7.74 9.69
N TYR A 255 10.43 7.64 10.93
CA TYR A 255 9.60 7.86 12.11
C TYR A 255 10.31 8.82 13.07
N ALA A 256 9.50 9.51 13.87
CA ALA A 256 9.95 10.54 14.80
C ALA A 256 9.22 10.39 16.13
N ILE A 257 9.98 10.57 17.23
CA ILE A 257 9.48 10.47 18.60
C ILE A 257 10.00 11.67 19.39
N ASP A 258 9.13 12.27 20.18
CA ASP A 258 9.49 13.39 21.05
C ASP A 258 10.04 12.93 22.43
N GLY A 259 10.37 13.90 23.28
CA GLY A 259 10.86 13.68 24.63
C GLY A 259 9.84 13.04 25.57
N ALA A 260 8.54 13.13 25.26
CA ALA A 260 7.43 12.54 26.01
C ALA A 260 7.13 11.09 25.56
N GLY A 261 7.69 10.66 24.42
CA GLY A 261 7.47 9.34 23.85
C GLY A 261 6.27 9.28 22.89
N ASN A 262 5.73 10.42 22.44
CA ASN A 262 4.71 10.44 21.40
C ASN A 262 5.35 10.12 20.05
N SER A 263 4.67 9.31 19.24
CA SER A 263 5.11 8.93 17.90
C SER A 263 4.39 9.78 16.84
N ALA A 264 5.12 10.23 15.83
CA ALA A 264 4.53 10.80 14.63
C ALA A 264 3.95 9.70 13.72
N GLU A 265 3.01 10.07 12.84
CA GLU A 265 2.65 9.20 11.73
C GLU A 265 3.90 8.95 10.85
N PRO A 266 4.26 7.69 10.57
CA PRO A 266 5.49 7.38 9.86
C PRO A 266 5.38 7.73 8.37
N LEU A 267 6.44 8.32 7.82
CA LEU A 267 6.54 8.61 6.39
C LEU A 267 7.20 7.44 5.64
N ARG A 268 6.63 7.03 4.52
CA ARG A 268 7.21 6.00 3.65
C ARG A 268 7.81 6.63 2.39
N THR A 269 8.97 6.11 1.99
CA THR A 269 9.58 6.36 0.68
C THR A 269 10.23 5.07 0.16
N THR A 270 10.78 5.09 -1.05
CA THR A 270 11.48 3.96 -1.65
C THR A 270 12.84 4.40 -2.18
N VAL A 271 13.81 3.49 -2.10
CA VAL A 271 15.11 3.60 -2.75
C VAL A 271 15.24 2.44 -3.73
N LEU A 272 15.42 2.76 -5.01
CA LEU A 272 15.74 1.77 -6.04
C LEU A 272 17.26 1.60 -6.13
N VAL A 273 17.72 0.35 -6.05
CA VAL A 273 19.12 -0.01 -6.29
C VAL A 273 19.20 -0.83 -7.57
N GLU A 274 19.88 -0.28 -8.57
CA GLU A 274 20.07 -0.91 -9.87
C GLU A 274 21.42 -1.65 -9.98
N ALA A 275 21.44 -2.67 -10.85
CA ALA A 275 22.66 -3.36 -11.27
C ALA A 275 23.59 -2.37 -12.00
N SER A 276 24.90 -2.42 -11.73
CA SER A 276 25.86 -1.63 -12.49
C SER A 276 26.06 -2.20 -13.90
N GLU A 277 25.64 -1.40 -14.90
CA GLU A 277 25.87 -1.50 -16.34
C GLU A 277 25.91 -2.94 -16.91
N THR A 278 24.75 -3.41 -17.37
CA THR A 278 24.76 -4.40 -18.46
C THR A 278 25.25 -3.69 -19.73
N PRO A 279 26.18 -4.26 -20.51
CA PRO A 279 26.51 -3.74 -21.84
C PRO A 279 25.21 -3.56 -22.63
N GLY A 280 25.10 -2.46 -23.40
CA GLY A 280 23.86 -1.95 -24.02
C GLY A 280 22.77 -2.98 -24.25
N LEU A 281 21.60 -2.74 -23.65
CA LEU A 281 20.45 -3.62 -23.79
C LEU A 281 20.15 -3.83 -25.27
N LEU A 282 20.09 -5.08 -25.69
CA LEU A 282 19.81 -5.45 -27.07
C LEU A 282 18.41 -4.93 -27.42
N GLY A 283 18.31 -3.96 -28.35
CA GLY A 283 17.06 -3.29 -28.69
C GLY A 283 16.84 -1.90 -28.04
N ASP A 284 17.74 -1.40 -27.19
CA ASP A 284 17.75 0.00 -26.72
C ASP A 284 18.44 0.87 -27.77
N PHE A 285 17.68 1.30 -28.77
CA PHE A 285 18.20 2.03 -29.92
C PHE A 285 18.45 3.51 -29.61
N ASN A 286 17.79 4.05 -28.58
CA ASN A 286 17.90 5.45 -28.20
C ASN A 286 18.93 5.69 -27.06
N GLY A 287 19.40 4.64 -26.41
CA GLY A 287 20.44 4.63 -25.39
C GLY A 287 19.98 5.16 -24.02
N ASP A 288 18.68 5.11 -23.73
CA ASP A 288 18.11 5.57 -22.46
C ASP A 288 18.11 4.52 -21.34
N GLY A 289 18.54 3.30 -21.67
CA GLY A 289 18.66 2.17 -20.76
C GLY A 289 17.37 1.36 -20.61
N LEU A 290 16.38 1.57 -21.48
CA LEU A 290 15.14 0.79 -21.54
C LEU A 290 14.94 0.24 -22.96
N VAL A 291 14.13 -0.81 -23.09
CA VAL A 291 13.61 -1.26 -24.40
C VAL A 291 12.10 -1.09 -24.34
N ASP A 292 11.63 0.03 -24.87
CA ASP A 292 10.25 0.47 -24.74
C ASP A 292 9.61 0.91 -26.08
N PHE A 293 8.42 1.51 -26.03
CA PHE A 293 7.69 1.91 -27.23
C PHE A 293 8.45 2.92 -28.09
N ALA A 294 9.34 3.75 -27.53
CA ALA A 294 10.18 4.64 -28.32
C ALA A 294 11.14 3.85 -29.20
N ASP A 295 11.79 2.81 -28.65
CA ASP A 295 12.65 1.90 -29.41
C ASP A 295 11.85 1.08 -30.42
N PHE A 296 10.61 0.70 -30.09
CA PHE A 296 9.73 0.03 -31.03
C PHE A 296 9.42 0.89 -32.26
N PHE A 297 9.17 2.20 -32.08
CA PHE A 297 8.95 3.08 -33.22
C PHE A 297 10.21 3.24 -34.07
N MET A 298 11.39 3.33 -33.44
CA MET A 298 12.66 3.38 -34.15
C MET A 298 12.93 2.10 -34.94
N PHE A 299 12.66 0.93 -34.34
CA PHE A 299 12.74 -0.37 -34.99
C PHE A 299 11.75 -0.51 -36.15
N ALA A 300 10.49 -0.10 -35.93
CA ALA A 300 9.43 -0.20 -36.94
C ALA A 300 9.73 0.68 -38.17
N ASP A 301 10.34 1.85 -37.97
CA ASP A 301 10.78 2.73 -39.05
C ASP A 301 11.92 2.11 -39.88
N ALA A 302 12.76 1.27 -39.26
CA ALA A 302 13.85 0.55 -39.90
C ALA A 302 13.44 -0.80 -40.51
N PHE A 303 12.23 -1.29 -40.20
CA PHE A 303 11.78 -2.64 -40.57
C PHE A 303 11.69 -2.81 -42.09
N GLY A 304 12.31 -3.87 -42.61
CA GLY A 304 12.49 -4.12 -44.04
C GLY A 304 13.67 -3.37 -44.67
N GLY A 305 14.48 -2.67 -43.88
CA GLY A 305 15.72 -2.02 -44.30
C GLY A 305 16.97 -2.87 -44.09
N ASP A 306 18.14 -2.24 -44.20
CA ASP A 306 19.47 -2.84 -44.07
C ASP A 306 20.37 -2.08 -43.07
N ASP A 307 19.76 -1.29 -42.18
CA ASP A 307 20.49 -0.50 -41.19
C ASP A 307 21.10 -1.42 -40.10
N PRO A 308 22.44 -1.49 -39.99
CA PRO A 308 23.11 -2.36 -39.02
C PRO A 308 22.80 -2.07 -37.56
N ALA A 309 22.23 -0.89 -37.25
CA ALA A 309 21.82 -0.56 -35.89
C ALA A 309 20.59 -1.36 -35.43
N TYR A 310 19.77 -1.83 -36.37
CA TYR A 310 18.52 -2.55 -36.11
C TYR A 310 18.55 -4.02 -36.59
N ASP A 311 19.63 -4.43 -37.27
CA ASP A 311 19.97 -5.83 -37.61
C ASP A 311 20.63 -6.50 -36.39
N LEU A 312 19.77 -6.95 -35.47
CA LEU A 312 20.13 -7.55 -34.18
C LEU A 312 20.69 -8.96 -34.33
N ASP A 313 20.30 -9.71 -35.36
CA ASP A 313 20.78 -11.06 -35.62
C ASP A 313 21.95 -11.15 -36.63
N GLN A 314 22.35 -9.99 -37.20
CA GLN A 314 23.43 -9.84 -38.18
C GLN A 314 23.17 -10.61 -39.48
N SER A 315 21.91 -10.76 -39.87
CA SER A 315 21.51 -11.39 -41.13
C SER A 315 21.73 -10.47 -42.35
N GLY A 316 21.95 -9.17 -42.12
CA GLY A 316 22.11 -8.14 -43.15
C GLY A 316 20.81 -7.48 -43.59
N LEU A 317 19.69 -7.78 -42.93
CA LEU A 317 18.37 -7.19 -43.16
C LEU A 317 17.68 -7.00 -41.81
N VAL A 318 16.86 -5.94 -41.68
CA VAL A 318 15.99 -5.73 -40.51
C VAL A 318 14.67 -6.44 -40.76
N ASP A 319 14.49 -7.64 -40.21
CA ASP A 319 13.31 -8.47 -40.47
C ASP A 319 12.70 -9.11 -39.22
N PHE A 320 11.87 -10.15 -39.42
CA PHE A 320 11.19 -10.81 -38.31
C PHE A 320 12.16 -11.50 -37.34
N GLY A 321 13.36 -11.91 -37.77
CA GLY A 321 14.42 -12.42 -36.91
C GLY A 321 14.80 -11.40 -35.85
N ASP A 322 15.07 -10.16 -36.28
CA ASP A 322 15.38 -9.04 -35.39
C ASP A 322 14.20 -8.66 -34.51
N PHE A 323 12.98 -8.72 -35.06
CA PHE A 323 11.78 -8.44 -34.28
C PHE A 323 11.61 -9.40 -33.11
N PHE A 324 11.94 -10.69 -33.26
CA PHE A 324 11.86 -11.64 -32.15
C PHE A 324 12.94 -11.37 -31.09
N LEU A 325 14.14 -10.96 -31.49
CA LEU A 325 15.18 -10.55 -30.55
C LEU A 325 14.82 -9.26 -29.81
N PHE A 326 14.28 -8.28 -30.53
CA PHE A 326 13.74 -7.04 -29.97
C PHE A 326 12.58 -7.31 -28.99
N ALA A 327 11.62 -8.15 -29.37
CA ALA A 327 10.46 -8.48 -28.55
C ALA A 327 10.80 -9.26 -27.27
N ASP A 328 11.87 -10.05 -27.27
CA ASP A 328 12.36 -10.74 -26.06
C ASP A 328 12.99 -9.74 -25.06
N ALA A 329 13.60 -8.66 -25.57
CA ALA A 329 14.13 -7.57 -24.76
C ALA A 329 13.06 -6.54 -24.34
N PHE A 330 11.96 -6.45 -25.11
CA PHE A 330 10.85 -5.52 -24.88
C PHE A 330 10.12 -5.83 -23.56
N GLY A 331 10.18 -4.89 -22.61
CA GLY A 331 9.61 -5.10 -21.28
C GLY A 331 10.40 -6.10 -20.42
N GLY A 332 11.74 -6.05 -20.49
CA GLY A 332 12.67 -6.86 -19.70
C GLY A 332 12.41 -6.90 -18.18
N PRO A 333 13.24 -7.61 -17.39
CA PRO A 333 12.99 -7.89 -15.98
C PRO A 333 12.59 -6.67 -15.15
N LEU A 334 13.19 -5.51 -15.44
CA LEU A 334 12.93 -4.24 -14.77
C LEU A 334 11.57 -3.62 -15.15
N GLY A 335 11.11 -3.74 -16.40
CA GLY A 335 9.79 -3.29 -16.84
C GLY A 335 8.67 -4.13 -16.24
N LYS A 336 8.86 -5.46 -16.18
CA LYS A 336 7.96 -6.37 -15.44
C LYS A 336 7.96 -6.11 -13.93
N LEU A 337 9.13 -5.81 -13.34
CA LEU A 337 9.23 -5.48 -11.91
C LEU A 337 8.61 -4.12 -11.58
N LEU A 338 8.68 -3.13 -12.47
CA LEU A 338 8.00 -1.84 -12.32
C LEU A 338 6.49 -1.95 -12.51
N GLU A 339 6.02 -2.76 -13.46
CA GLU A 339 4.59 -3.06 -13.64
C GLU A 339 4.02 -3.87 -12.46
N LEU A 340 4.78 -4.83 -11.92
CA LEU A 340 4.48 -5.54 -10.67
C LEU A 340 4.55 -4.62 -9.44
N ALA A 341 5.52 -3.70 -9.39
CA ALA A 341 5.64 -2.75 -8.29
C ALA A 341 4.48 -1.75 -8.32
N GLU A 342 4.08 -1.25 -9.48
CA GLU A 342 2.89 -0.38 -9.63
C GLU A 342 1.60 -1.12 -9.25
N GLU A 343 1.43 -2.40 -9.62
CA GLU A 343 0.31 -3.23 -9.17
C GLU A 343 0.34 -3.52 -7.66
N MET A 344 1.52 -3.62 -7.04
CA MET A 344 1.68 -3.82 -5.59
C MET A 344 1.62 -2.54 -4.76
N LEU A 345 1.85 -1.36 -5.35
CA LEU A 345 2.02 -0.09 -4.64
C LEU A 345 0.76 0.75 -4.52
N VAL A 346 -0.29 0.49 -5.31
CA VAL A 346 -1.54 1.23 -5.19
C VAL A 346 -2.70 0.24 -5.14
N LEU A 347 -3.04 -0.22 -3.94
CA LEU A 347 -4.36 -0.81 -3.74
C LEU A 347 -5.39 0.28 -4.04
N PRO A 348 -6.38 0.02 -4.90
CA PRO A 348 -7.35 1.04 -5.23
C PRO A 348 -8.11 1.45 -3.97
N THR A 349 -8.22 2.75 -3.74
CA THR A 349 -8.98 3.31 -2.60
C THR A 349 -10.46 3.49 -2.93
N SER A 350 -10.84 3.34 -4.20
CA SER A 350 -12.20 3.45 -4.68
C SER A 350 -12.55 2.38 -5.72
N TYR A 351 -13.84 2.09 -5.83
CA TYR A 351 -14.35 1.30 -6.93
C TYR A 351 -14.25 2.11 -8.22
N ALA A 352 -13.73 1.52 -9.28
CA ALA A 352 -13.69 2.15 -10.60
C ALA A 352 -13.90 1.14 -11.71
N LEU A 353 -14.54 1.61 -12.78
CA LEU A 353 -14.58 0.93 -14.07
C LEU A 353 -13.88 1.84 -15.09
N GLY A 354 -12.71 1.42 -15.55
CA GLY A 354 -11.92 2.13 -16.56
C GLY A 354 -12.64 2.17 -17.90
N VAL A 355 -12.19 3.08 -18.77
CA VAL A 355 -12.73 3.19 -20.12
C VAL A 355 -12.29 1.95 -20.93
N PRO A 356 -13.22 1.20 -21.55
CA PRO A 356 -12.87 0.07 -22.40
C PRO A 356 -11.99 0.52 -23.56
N TYR A 357 -10.87 -0.17 -23.80
CA TYR A 357 -9.89 0.16 -24.84
C TYR A 357 -9.38 -1.11 -25.56
N PRO A 358 -9.20 -1.08 -26.89
CA PRO A 358 -9.60 0.00 -27.81
C PRO A 358 -11.13 0.14 -27.90
N ASN A 359 -11.63 1.35 -28.17
CA ASN A 359 -13.06 1.59 -28.42
C ASN A 359 -13.19 2.75 -29.42
N PRO A 360 -13.68 2.51 -30.66
CA PRO A 360 -14.24 1.26 -31.16
C PRO A 360 -13.23 0.08 -31.25
N PHE A 361 -13.71 -1.16 -31.19
CA PHE A 361 -12.88 -2.36 -31.27
C PHE A 361 -13.29 -3.29 -32.42
N ASN A 362 -12.34 -4.07 -32.95
CA ASN A 362 -12.54 -4.99 -34.08
C ASN A 362 -12.34 -6.47 -33.76
N SER A 363 -11.58 -6.79 -32.71
CA SER A 363 -11.30 -8.16 -32.26
C SER A 363 -11.63 -8.34 -30.79
N GLU A 364 -11.01 -7.53 -29.93
CA GLU A 364 -11.24 -7.56 -28.49
C GLU A 364 -11.18 -6.16 -27.91
N VAL A 365 -11.85 -5.97 -26.78
CA VAL A 365 -11.76 -4.78 -25.94
C VAL A 365 -11.42 -5.20 -24.52
N VAL A 366 -10.49 -4.48 -23.91
CA VAL A 366 -10.10 -4.69 -22.52
C VAL A 366 -10.71 -3.58 -21.66
N VAL A 367 -11.30 -3.97 -20.54
CA VAL A 367 -11.77 -3.04 -19.53
C VAL A 367 -11.10 -3.35 -18.20
N LYS A 368 -10.40 -2.36 -17.65
CA LYS A 368 -9.79 -2.43 -16.32
C LYS A 368 -10.83 -2.00 -15.28
N TYR A 369 -10.86 -2.65 -14.12
CA TYR A 369 -11.69 -2.22 -13.00
C TYR A 369 -10.93 -2.39 -11.68
N SER A 370 -11.38 -1.69 -10.63
CA SER A 370 -10.70 -1.66 -9.35
C SER A 370 -11.67 -1.91 -8.20
N LEU A 371 -11.23 -2.68 -7.21
CA LEU A 371 -12.01 -3.05 -6.03
C LEU A 371 -11.23 -2.66 -4.76
N PRO A 372 -11.70 -1.68 -3.96
CA PRO A 372 -11.02 -1.26 -2.73
C PRO A 372 -11.18 -2.25 -1.58
N ARG A 373 -12.14 -3.16 -1.70
CA ARG A 373 -12.44 -4.26 -0.79
C ARG A 373 -12.86 -5.48 -1.60
N GLU A 374 -12.61 -6.67 -1.07
CA GLU A 374 -13.14 -7.91 -1.63
C GLU A 374 -14.66 -7.87 -1.61
N GLY A 375 -15.29 -8.40 -2.65
CA GLY A 375 -16.74 -8.42 -2.76
C GLY A 375 -17.24 -9.06 -4.04
N ASP A 376 -18.55 -9.18 -4.12
CA ASP A 376 -19.23 -9.72 -5.29
C ASP A 376 -19.19 -8.71 -6.45
N VAL A 377 -18.77 -9.16 -7.62
CA VAL A 377 -18.65 -8.32 -8.82
C VAL A 377 -19.45 -8.92 -9.95
N GLU A 378 -20.27 -8.08 -10.57
CA GLU A 378 -21.03 -8.40 -11.77
C GLU A 378 -20.61 -7.43 -12.87
N LEU A 379 -19.96 -7.92 -13.92
CA LEU A 379 -19.61 -7.13 -15.10
C LEU A 379 -20.28 -7.75 -16.33
N VAL A 380 -21.23 -7.03 -16.91
CA VAL A 380 -22.16 -7.54 -17.91
C VAL A 380 -22.19 -6.62 -19.12
N VAL A 381 -22.32 -7.21 -20.31
CA VAL A 381 -22.52 -6.50 -21.57
C VAL A 381 -23.99 -6.61 -21.96
N TYR A 382 -24.60 -5.47 -22.30
CA TYR A 382 -25.97 -5.34 -22.75
C TYR A 382 -26.03 -4.84 -24.20
N ASN A 383 -27.05 -5.28 -24.93
CA ASN A 383 -27.43 -4.64 -26.20
C ASN A 383 -28.27 -3.37 -25.95
N THR A 384 -28.63 -2.66 -27.03
CA THR A 384 -29.44 -1.42 -26.95
C THR A 384 -30.86 -1.62 -26.45
N LEU A 385 -31.36 -2.87 -26.42
CA LEU A 385 -32.66 -3.23 -25.86
C LEU A 385 -32.59 -3.59 -24.36
N GLY A 386 -31.41 -3.48 -23.74
CA GLY A 386 -31.21 -3.83 -22.33
C GLY A 386 -31.13 -5.34 -22.07
N GLN A 387 -30.95 -6.16 -23.10
CA GLN A 387 -30.79 -7.60 -22.94
C GLN A 387 -29.32 -7.92 -22.66
N VAL A 388 -29.07 -8.79 -21.68
CA VAL A 388 -27.74 -9.34 -21.40
C VAL A 388 -27.27 -10.14 -22.59
N VAL A 389 -26.14 -9.77 -23.16
CA VAL A 389 -25.50 -10.52 -24.25
C VAL A 389 -24.29 -11.30 -23.76
N ARG A 390 -23.55 -10.80 -22.76
CA ARG A 390 -22.36 -11.46 -22.23
C ARG A 390 -22.15 -11.15 -20.76
N ARG A 391 -21.82 -12.14 -19.93
CA ARG A 391 -21.26 -11.91 -18.58
C ARG A 391 -19.74 -12.07 -18.63
N LEU A 392 -19.01 -11.01 -18.28
CA LEU A 392 -17.55 -10.99 -18.28
C LEU A 392 -16.99 -11.39 -16.90
N VAL A 393 -17.67 -10.98 -15.84
CA VAL A 393 -17.30 -11.28 -14.45
C VAL A 393 -18.57 -11.56 -13.66
N GLU A 394 -18.56 -12.64 -12.89
CA GLU A 394 -19.62 -13.01 -11.95
C GLU A 394 -18.97 -13.65 -10.72
N GLY A 395 -19.41 -13.25 -9.53
CA GLY A 395 -18.97 -13.80 -8.25
C GLY A 395 -17.93 -12.96 -7.50
N GLN A 396 -17.45 -13.52 -6.39
CA GLN A 396 -16.47 -12.90 -5.51
C GLN A 396 -15.15 -12.58 -6.22
N ARG A 397 -14.62 -11.38 -5.96
CA ARG A 397 -13.31 -10.93 -6.43
C ARG A 397 -12.55 -10.26 -5.29
N ARG A 398 -11.26 -10.60 -5.19
CA ARG A 398 -10.33 -10.02 -4.20
C ARG A 398 -10.18 -8.51 -4.41
N LEU A 399 -9.85 -7.77 -3.35
CA LEU A 399 -9.44 -6.37 -3.47
C LEU A 399 -8.23 -6.24 -4.42
N GLY A 400 -8.17 -5.16 -5.20
CA GLY A 400 -7.10 -4.90 -6.16
C GLY A 400 -7.59 -4.40 -7.52
N HIS A 401 -6.65 -4.24 -8.44
CA HIS A 401 -6.92 -3.97 -9.85
C HIS A 401 -7.20 -5.27 -10.61
N HIS A 402 -8.13 -5.22 -11.55
CA HIS A 402 -8.58 -6.36 -12.34
C HIS A 402 -8.76 -5.95 -13.80
N ARG A 403 -8.80 -6.94 -14.68
CA ARG A 403 -9.11 -6.75 -16.11
C ARG A 403 -10.14 -7.77 -16.58
N ALA A 404 -11.04 -7.32 -17.45
CA ALA A 404 -11.94 -8.18 -18.19
C ALA A 404 -11.77 -7.92 -19.70
N VAL A 405 -11.92 -8.98 -20.50
CA VAL A 405 -11.76 -8.95 -21.96
C VAL A 405 -13.07 -9.37 -22.60
N TRP A 406 -13.51 -8.64 -23.62
CA TRP A 406 -14.66 -9.01 -24.44
C TRP A 406 -14.28 -9.08 -25.91
N ASP A 407 -14.61 -10.19 -26.55
CA ASP A 407 -14.26 -10.54 -27.94
C ASP A 407 -15.42 -10.31 -28.93
N GLY A 408 -16.46 -9.58 -28.52
CA GLY A 408 -17.63 -9.32 -29.35
C GLY A 408 -18.56 -10.53 -29.53
N ARG A 409 -18.48 -11.55 -28.66
CA ARG A 409 -19.39 -12.71 -28.67
C ARG A 409 -20.40 -12.66 -27.52
N ASP A 410 -21.50 -13.39 -27.68
CA ASP A 410 -22.49 -13.62 -26.62
C ASP A 410 -22.08 -14.77 -25.67
N ASP A 411 -22.89 -15.05 -24.64
CA ASP A 411 -22.66 -16.17 -23.70
C ASP A 411 -22.62 -17.55 -24.40
N ASP A 412 -23.31 -17.70 -25.55
CA ASP A 412 -23.31 -18.92 -26.37
C ASP A 412 -22.14 -18.98 -27.37
N GLY A 413 -21.23 -18.00 -27.34
CA GLY A 413 -20.07 -17.90 -28.24
C GLY A 413 -20.40 -17.47 -29.67
N ARG A 414 -21.64 -17.03 -29.93
CA ARG A 414 -22.04 -16.50 -31.24
C ARG A 414 -21.51 -15.09 -31.39
N GLN A 415 -21.03 -14.77 -32.59
CA GLN A 415 -20.57 -13.43 -32.88
C GLN A 415 -21.73 -12.45 -32.92
N LEU A 416 -21.54 -11.30 -32.28
CA LEU A 416 -22.51 -10.22 -32.30
C LEU A 416 -22.30 -9.32 -33.53
N ALA A 417 -23.32 -8.51 -33.83
CA ALA A 417 -23.31 -7.58 -34.95
C ALA A 417 -22.49 -6.32 -34.63
N THR A 418 -21.97 -5.68 -35.66
CA THR A 418 -21.43 -4.31 -35.56
C THR A 418 -22.48 -3.40 -34.95
N GLY A 419 -22.12 -2.66 -33.91
CA GLY A 419 -23.10 -1.87 -33.18
C GLY A 419 -22.64 -1.38 -31.81
N MET A 420 -23.55 -0.68 -31.16
CA MET A 420 -23.34 -0.13 -29.82
C MET A 420 -23.80 -1.12 -28.75
N TYR A 421 -22.98 -1.28 -27.73
CA TYR A 421 -23.22 -2.09 -26.55
C TYR A 421 -22.93 -1.28 -25.29
N ILE A 422 -23.45 -1.74 -24.16
CA ILE A 422 -23.21 -1.12 -22.85
C ILE A 422 -22.53 -2.15 -21.96
N MET A 423 -21.30 -1.87 -21.53
CA MET A 423 -20.67 -2.59 -20.43
C MET A 423 -21.12 -1.97 -19.13
N TRP A 424 -21.54 -2.78 -18.17
CA TRP A 424 -22.06 -2.32 -16.89
C TRP A 424 -21.51 -3.18 -15.76
N MET A 425 -20.97 -2.53 -14.75
CA MET A 425 -20.39 -3.14 -13.57
C MET A 425 -21.20 -2.80 -12.33
N ARG A 426 -21.43 -3.79 -11.48
CA ARG A 426 -21.85 -3.64 -10.09
C ARG A 426 -20.84 -4.31 -9.16
N ALA A 427 -20.45 -3.60 -8.12
CA ALA A 427 -19.63 -4.12 -7.03
C ALA A 427 -20.02 -3.44 -5.70
N GLY A 428 -20.73 -4.16 -4.83
CA GLY A 428 -21.42 -3.53 -3.70
C GLY A 428 -22.39 -2.45 -4.18
N ASP A 429 -22.29 -1.24 -3.64
CA ASP A 429 -23.09 -0.08 -4.04
C ASP A 429 -22.56 0.65 -5.29
N PHE A 430 -21.36 0.30 -5.76
CA PHE A 430 -20.78 0.93 -6.94
C PHE A 430 -21.43 0.40 -8.20
N ILE A 431 -21.96 1.31 -9.02
CA ILE A 431 -22.53 1.01 -10.33
C ILE A 431 -21.92 1.97 -11.35
N LYS A 432 -21.32 1.42 -12.40
CA LYS A 432 -20.77 2.21 -13.51
C LYS A 432 -20.94 1.47 -14.82
N GLY A 433 -21.22 2.21 -15.90
CA GLY A 433 -21.25 1.65 -17.23
C GLY A 433 -20.56 2.52 -18.26
N HIS A 434 -20.12 1.88 -19.34
CA HIS A 434 -19.49 2.50 -20.50
C HIS A 434 -20.13 2.03 -21.79
N LYS A 435 -20.24 2.96 -22.73
CA LYS A 435 -20.61 2.65 -24.10
C LYS A 435 -19.43 2.02 -24.82
N VAL A 436 -19.65 0.90 -25.50
CA VAL A 436 -18.65 0.21 -26.32
C VAL A 436 -19.18 0.04 -27.74
N VAL A 437 -18.33 0.27 -28.74
CA VAL A 437 -18.69 0.15 -30.15
C VAL A 437 -17.88 -0.98 -30.78
N LEU A 438 -18.57 -2.04 -31.18
CA LEU A 438 -18.01 -3.14 -31.96
C LEU A 438 -18.07 -2.77 -33.45
N VAL A 439 -16.92 -2.80 -34.13
CA VAL A 439 -16.77 -2.58 -35.57
C VAL A 439 -16.24 -3.87 -36.18
N LYS A 440 -16.79 -4.27 -37.33
CA LYS A 440 -16.27 -5.41 -38.09
C LYS A 440 -15.87 -4.96 -39.48
#